data_AF-A0A699QWF2-F1
#
_entry.id   AF-A0A699QWF2-F1
#
_cell.length_a   1.000
_cell.length_b   1.000
_cell.length_c   1.000
_cell.angle_alpha   90.00
_cell.angle_beta   90.00
_cell.angle_gamma   90.00
#
_symmetry.space_group_name_H-M   'P 1'
#
loop_
_entity.id
_entity.type
_entity.pdbx_description
1 polymer ?
#
loop_
_entity_poly.entity_id
_entity_poly.type
_entity_poly.pdbx_seq_one_letter_code
_entity_poly.pdbx_strand_id
1 'polypeptide(L)'
;EHLCPSCEQRKSKKASHTPKPVQNSRQRLHLLHMDSCGPMRISSINGKRYVLVIVDDYSRYTWVQFHRSKDEAPEVIKTFLKRITVLLQSPVIIIRADNGTEFKNQVLKEYFDSVGIFHHVSSIRTPQQNEVVERRNRSLVEAARTMLIFSRASLFLWAEAIATACFTQNRSIIHPMAFEQCSSKPRLQSMTSGQINSGLDLTYALSTITTQQPTEDELDLLFEAMYDDYIGGQPLAALRTVS
;
A
#
# COMPACT_ATOMS: atom_id res chain seq x y z
N GLU A 1 -20.27 42.19 -20.73
CA GLU A 1 -20.71 40.78 -20.61
C GLU A 1 -20.85 40.44 -19.14
N HIS A 2 -22.06 40.16 -18.67
CA HIS A 2 -22.31 39.84 -17.25
C HIS A 2 -22.58 38.33 -17.15
N LEU A 3 -21.63 37.60 -16.59
CA LEU A 3 -21.77 36.17 -16.30
C LEU A 3 -22.83 35.95 -15.21
N CYS A 4 -23.66 34.93 -15.39
CA CYS A 4 -24.72 34.57 -14.44
C CYS A 4 -24.12 34.06 -13.11
N PRO A 5 -24.54 34.60 -11.95
CA PRO A 5 -24.03 34.20 -10.63
C PRO A 5 -24.18 32.69 -10.36
N SER A 6 -25.27 32.09 -10.81
CA SER A 6 -25.55 30.65 -10.66
C SER A 6 -24.62 29.78 -11.51
N CYS A 7 -24.18 30.27 -12.68
CA CYS A 7 -23.22 29.58 -13.55
C CYS A 7 -21.78 29.69 -13.01
N GLU A 8 -21.47 30.78 -12.32
CA GLU A 8 -20.16 31.02 -11.69
C GLU A 8 -19.98 30.14 -10.45
N GLN A 9 -21.02 30.01 -9.61
CA GLN A 9 -21.02 29.11 -8.46
C GLN A 9 -20.87 27.63 -8.87
N ARG A 10 -21.51 27.20 -9.97
CA ARG A 10 -21.42 25.81 -10.46
C ARG A 10 -20.06 25.45 -11.09
N LYS A 11 -19.28 26.45 -11.52
CA LYS A 11 -17.92 26.28 -12.07
C LYS A 11 -16.81 26.51 -11.06
N SER A 12 -17.13 26.81 -9.80
CA SER A 12 -16.13 26.99 -8.75
C SER A 12 -15.44 25.66 -8.43
N LYS A 13 -14.25 25.44 -9.00
CA LYS A 13 -13.32 24.45 -8.47
C LYS A 13 -12.85 24.97 -7.13
N LYS A 14 -12.97 24.15 -6.08
CA LYS A 14 -12.38 24.44 -4.77
C LYS A 14 -10.92 24.89 -5.00
N ALA A 15 -10.54 26.05 -4.49
CA ALA A 15 -9.20 26.59 -4.70
C ALA A 15 -8.17 25.54 -4.31
N SER A 16 -7.17 25.31 -5.17
CA SER A 16 -6.03 24.47 -4.83
C SER A 16 -5.40 25.05 -3.57
N HIS A 17 -5.36 24.25 -2.50
CA HIS A 17 -4.70 24.66 -1.27
C HIS A 17 -3.25 25.00 -1.59
N THR A 18 -2.74 26.11 -1.01
CA THR A 18 -1.33 26.44 -1.07
C THR A 18 -0.52 25.23 -0.61
N PRO A 19 0.49 24.78 -1.38
CA PRO A 19 1.38 23.72 -0.91
C PRO A 19 1.95 24.18 0.42
N LYS A 20 1.60 23.49 1.52
CA LYS A 20 2.33 23.67 2.77
C LYS A 20 3.81 23.36 2.45
N PRO A 21 4.77 24.07 3.06
CA PRO A 21 6.16 23.65 2.96
C PRO A 21 6.20 22.19 3.38
N VAL A 22 6.51 21.30 2.43
CA VAL A 22 6.63 19.87 2.74
C VAL A 22 7.75 19.82 3.77
N GLN A 23 7.42 19.44 5.01
CA GLN A 23 8.43 19.04 5.98
C GLN A 23 9.04 17.76 5.43
N ASN A 24 9.94 17.89 4.45
CA ASN A 24 10.75 16.79 4.00
C ASN A 24 11.58 16.37 5.19
N SER A 25 11.38 15.14 5.61
CA SER A 25 12.27 14.47 6.55
C SER A 25 13.73 14.68 6.12
N ARG A 26 14.61 15.04 7.05
CA ARG A 26 16.02 15.35 6.75
C ARG A 26 16.90 14.11 6.66
N GLN A 27 16.37 12.95 7.02
CA GLN A 27 17.08 11.68 7.10
C GLN A 27 16.12 10.49 6.88
N ARG A 28 16.67 9.35 6.44
CA ARG A 28 15.97 8.07 6.32
C ARG A 28 15.33 7.67 7.66
N LEU A 29 14.15 7.06 7.59
CA LEU A 29 13.37 6.55 8.72
C LEU A 29 12.88 7.62 9.72
N HIS A 30 13.13 8.91 9.47
CA HIS A 30 12.62 9.97 10.35
C HIS A 30 11.09 9.98 10.39
N LEU A 31 10.45 9.80 9.24
CA LEU A 31 9.01 9.72 9.10
C LEU A 31 8.64 8.56 8.18
N LEU A 32 7.85 7.62 8.69
CA LEU A 32 7.22 6.56 7.92
C LEU A 32 5.74 6.85 7.77
N HIS A 33 5.23 6.81 6.53
CA HIS A 33 3.80 6.79 6.25
C HIS A 33 3.35 5.34 6.14
N MET A 34 2.37 4.94 6.94
CA MET A 34 1.83 3.58 6.98
C MET A 34 0.36 3.58 6.62
N ASP A 35 -0.05 2.60 5.83
CA ASP A 35 -1.45 2.40 5.47
C ASP A 35 -1.74 0.91 5.32
N SER A 36 -2.89 0.47 5.85
CA SER A 36 -3.29 -0.93 5.90
C SER A 36 -4.58 -1.10 5.10
N CYS A 37 -4.48 -1.78 3.96
CA CYS A 37 -5.60 -1.97 3.06
C CYS A 37 -6.12 -3.41 3.13
N GLY A 38 -7.44 -3.57 3.13
CA GLY A 38 -8.12 -4.86 3.13
C GLY A 38 -9.39 -4.89 3.99
N PRO A 39 -10.10 -6.02 4.02
CA PRO A 39 -9.73 -7.31 3.44
C PRO A 39 -9.95 -7.35 1.93
N MET A 40 -9.00 -7.96 1.21
CA MET A 40 -9.18 -8.33 -0.20
C MET A 40 -10.33 -9.35 -0.32
N ARG A 41 -11.09 -9.22 -1.40
CA ARG A 41 -12.19 -10.15 -1.70
C ARG A 41 -11.69 -11.57 -1.92
N ILE A 42 -10.54 -11.71 -2.57
CA ILE A 42 -9.87 -12.99 -2.84
C ILE A 42 -8.66 -13.12 -1.93
N SER A 43 -8.51 -14.26 -1.26
CA SER A 43 -7.31 -14.55 -0.49
C SER A 43 -6.13 -14.82 -1.42
N SER A 44 -4.94 -14.38 -1.05
CA SER A 44 -3.74 -14.74 -1.82
C SER A 44 -3.47 -16.25 -1.75
N ILE A 45 -2.54 -16.76 -2.56
CA ILE A 45 -2.12 -18.17 -2.53
C ILE A 45 -1.72 -18.67 -1.13
N ASN A 46 -1.22 -17.77 -0.28
CA ASN A 46 -0.80 -18.06 1.10
C ASN A 46 -1.86 -17.70 2.17
N GLY A 47 -3.09 -17.42 1.73
CA GLY A 47 -4.23 -17.06 2.58
C GLY A 47 -4.15 -15.64 3.15
N LYS A 48 -3.33 -14.75 2.58
CA LYS A 48 -3.27 -13.34 3.02
C LYS A 48 -4.48 -12.59 2.49
N ARG A 49 -4.96 -11.63 3.27
CA ARG A 49 -6.13 -10.79 2.92
C ARG A 49 -5.89 -9.30 3.09
N TYR A 50 -4.81 -8.92 3.73
CA TYR A 50 -4.48 -7.52 3.99
C TYR A 50 -3.07 -7.22 3.53
N VAL A 51 -2.84 -5.97 3.16
CA VAL A 51 -1.53 -5.42 2.81
C VAL A 51 -1.27 -4.18 3.65
N LEU A 52 -0.14 -4.15 4.33
CA LEU A 52 0.40 -2.99 5.00
C LEU A 52 1.46 -2.38 4.09
N VAL A 53 1.22 -1.16 3.61
CA VAL A 53 2.15 -0.37 2.81
C VAL A 53 2.85 0.64 3.71
N ILE A 54 4.17 0.68 3.63
CA ILE A 54 5.02 1.54 4.45
C ILE A 54 5.93 2.33 3.52
N VAL A 55 5.88 3.65 3.58
CA VAL A 55 6.67 4.54 2.72
C VAL A 55 7.58 5.41 3.59
N ASP A 56 8.89 5.33 3.34
CA ASP A 56 9.83 6.28 3.93
C ASP A 56 9.65 7.67 3.29
N ASP A 57 9.44 8.68 4.12
CA ASP A 57 9.20 10.03 3.61
C ASP A 57 10.43 10.62 2.92
N TYR A 58 11.64 10.25 3.35
CA TYR A 58 12.86 10.81 2.78
C TYR A 58 13.22 10.19 1.43
N SER A 59 13.43 8.87 1.42
CA SER A 59 13.89 8.13 0.24
C SER A 59 12.77 7.75 -0.73
N ARG A 60 11.51 7.84 -0.30
CA ARG A 60 10.34 7.27 -0.98
C ARG A 60 10.42 5.75 -1.17
N TYR A 61 11.37 5.09 -0.51
CA TYR A 61 11.45 3.64 -0.50
C TYR A 61 10.19 3.07 0.15
N THR A 62 9.61 2.06 -0.49
CA THR A 62 8.35 1.46 -0.04
C THR A 62 8.57 0.02 0.39
N TRP A 63 7.95 -0.39 1.49
CA TRP A 63 7.84 -1.78 1.90
C TRP A 63 6.38 -2.19 1.90
N VAL A 64 6.13 -3.45 1.55
CA VAL A 64 4.81 -4.07 1.67
C VAL A 64 4.91 -5.29 2.56
N GLN A 65 3.96 -5.45 3.48
CA GLN A 65 3.82 -6.62 4.34
C GLN A 65 2.41 -7.18 4.20
N PHE A 66 2.27 -8.51 4.21
CA PHE A 66 0.98 -9.16 4.00
C PHE A 66 0.55 -9.97 5.23
N HIS A 67 -0.69 -9.81 5.67
CA HIS A 67 -1.26 -10.51 6.83
C HIS A 67 -2.66 -11.07 6.56
N ARG A 68 -3.12 -12.01 7.39
CA ARG A 68 -4.39 -12.74 7.19
C ARG A 68 -5.58 -12.01 7.80
N SER A 69 -5.37 -11.39 8.97
CA SER A 69 -6.39 -10.66 9.73
C SER A 69 -5.84 -9.34 10.25
N LYS A 70 -6.72 -8.43 10.68
CA LYS A 70 -6.31 -7.16 11.31
C LYS A 70 -5.55 -7.37 12.63
N ASP A 71 -5.86 -8.45 13.36
CA ASP A 71 -5.22 -8.77 14.65
C ASP A 71 -3.73 -9.13 14.52
N GLU A 72 -3.29 -9.58 13.34
CA GLU A 72 -1.88 -9.83 13.05
C GLU A 72 -1.07 -8.53 12.84
N ALA A 73 -1.73 -7.40 12.52
CA ALA A 73 -1.06 -6.17 12.12
C ALA A 73 -0.09 -5.62 13.18
N PRO A 74 -0.43 -5.58 14.49
CA PRO A 74 0.50 -5.14 15.53
C PRO A 74 1.84 -5.87 15.52
N GLU A 75 1.82 -7.19 15.45
CA GLU A 75 3.06 -8.00 15.50
C GLU A 75 3.86 -7.88 14.20
N VAL A 76 3.19 -7.74 13.06
CA VAL A 76 3.84 -7.45 11.76
C VAL A 76 4.56 -6.10 11.81
N ILE A 77 3.90 -5.05 12.33
CA ILE A 77 4.48 -3.70 12.47
C ILE A 77 5.68 -3.71 13.41
N LYS A 78 5.54 -4.31 14.61
CA LYS A 78 6.65 -4.43 15.58
C LYS A 78 7.86 -5.14 14.96
N THR A 79 7.62 -6.26 14.30
CA THR A 79 8.68 -7.07 13.66
C THR A 79 9.37 -6.28 12.56
N PHE A 80 8.60 -5.59 11.72
CA PHE A 80 9.14 -4.72 10.68
C PHE A 80 10.02 -3.60 11.26
N LEU A 81 9.53 -2.87 12.27
CA LEU A 81 10.25 -1.74 12.87
C LEU A 81 11.56 -2.17 13.51
N LYS A 82 11.56 -3.27 14.31
CA LYS A 82 12.79 -3.82 14.88
C LYS A 82 13.80 -4.17 13.80
N ARG A 83 13.34 -4.83 12.74
CA ARG A 83 14.20 -5.29 11.66
C ARG A 83 14.78 -4.13 10.85
N ILE A 84 13.98 -3.13 10.50
CA ILE A 84 14.43 -2.03 9.64
C ILE A 84 15.39 -1.09 10.38
N THR A 85 15.17 -0.84 11.67
CA THR A 85 16.08 -0.05 12.50
C THR A 85 17.45 -0.70 12.60
N VAL A 86 17.50 -2.03 12.77
CA VAL A 86 18.77 -2.77 12.77
C VAL A 86 19.41 -2.79 11.37
N LEU A 87 18.63 -3.06 10.33
CA LEU A 87 19.13 -3.21 8.96
C LEU A 87 19.74 -1.91 8.41
N LEU A 88 19.09 -0.77 8.68
CA LEU A 88 19.53 0.54 8.19
C LEU A 88 20.35 1.33 9.22
N GLN A 89 20.59 0.76 10.40
CA GLN A 89 21.32 1.41 11.51
C GLN A 89 20.81 2.81 11.82
N SER A 90 19.50 3.03 11.68
CA SER A 90 18.84 4.32 11.89
C SER A 90 17.52 4.12 12.64
N PRO A 91 17.23 4.92 13.69
CA PRO A 91 15.98 4.80 14.41
C PRO A 91 14.80 5.31 13.57
N VAL A 92 13.66 4.65 13.72
CA VAL A 92 12.38 5.21 13.28
C VAL A 92 11.94 6.23 14.33
N ILE A 93 11.63 7.46 13.92
CA ILE A 93 11.30 8.54 14.86
C ILE A 93 9.80 8.80 14.88
N ILE A 94 9.19 8.95 13.70
CA ILE A 94 7.77 9.28 13.57
C ILE A 94 7.10 8.25 12.68
N ILE A 95 5.98 7.71 13.14
CA ILE A 95 5.05 6.94 12.31
C ILE A 95 3.80 7.79 12.11
N ARG A 96 3.40 7.96 10.85
CA ARG A 96 2.11 8.52 10.48
C ARG A 96 1.28 7.38 9.91
N ALA A 97 0.17 7.09 10.57
CA ALA A 97 -0.83 6.17 10.07
C ALA A 97 -2.18 6.89 9.93
N ASP A 98 -3.03 6.29 9.11
CA ASP A 98 -4.44 6.63 9.05
C ASP A 98 -5.15 6.25 10.37
N ASN A 99 -6.44 6.55 10.47
CA ASN A 99 -7.22 6.30 11.69
C ASN A 99 -7.70 4.85 11.86
N GLY A 100 -7.18 3.93 11.03
CA GLY A 100 -7.48 2.51 11.09
C GLY A 100 -7.42 1.95 12.52
N THR A 101 -8.39 1.11 12.83
CA THR A 101 -8.50 0.41 14.13
C THR A 101 -7.23 -0.36 14.48
N GLU A 102 -6.55 -0.89 13.47
CA GLU A 102 -5.26 -1.59 13.56
C GLU A 102 -4.15 -0.74 14.20
N PHE A 103 -4.17 0.58 14.00
CA PHE A 103 -3.16 1.51 14.52
C PHE A 103 -3.55 2.15 15.85
N LYS A 104 -4.82 2.02 16.26
CA LYS A 104 -5.33 2.50 17.57
C LYS A 104 -5.21 1.47 18.70
N ASN A 105 -4.53 0.35 18.45
CA ASN A 105 -4.34 -0.69 19.43
C ASN A 105 -3.43 -0.22 20.58
N GLN A 106 -3.89 -0.39 21.82
CA GLN A 106 -3.13 -0.08 23.03
C GLN A 106 -1.77 -0.80 23.06
N VAL A 107 -1.70 -2.03 22.54
CA VAL A 107 -0.47 -2.81 22.42
C VAL A 107 0.58 -2.15 21.51
N LEU A 108 0.15 -1.51 20.42
CA LEU A 108 1.06 -0.77 19.54
C LEU A 108 1.49 0.54 20.16
N LYS A 109 0.57 1.23 20.83
CA LYS A 109 0.87 2.47 21.54
C LYS A 109 1.95 2.25 22.61
N GLU A 110 1.76 1.26 23.48
CA GLU A 110 2.75 0.91 24.51
C GLU A 110 4.10 0.52 23.91
N TYR A 111 4.10 -0.20 22.78
CA TYR A 111 5.32 -0.52 22.07
C TYR A 111 6.02 0.72 21.52
N PHE A 112 5.30 1.63 20.85
CA PHE A 112 5.87 2.87 20.34
C PHE A 112 6.44 3.73 21.46
N ASP A 113 5.72 3.86 22.57
CA ASP A 113 6.18 4.58 23.76
C ASP A 113 7.45 3.94 24.34
N SER A 114 7.52 2.60 24.39
CA SER A 114 8.70 1.87 24.91
C SER A 114 9.96 2.03 24.07
N VAL A 115 9.80 2.24 22.76
CA VAL A 115 10.92 2.39 21.80
C VAL A 115 11.22 3.88 21.53
N GLY A 116 10.36 4.79 21.98
CA GLY A 116 10.50 6.23 21.75
C GLY A 116 10.05 6.68 20.35
N ILE A 117 9.13 5.95 19.73
CA ILE A 117 8.54 6.30 18.42
C ILE A 117 7.33 7.20 18.65
N PHE A 118 7.30 8.36 18.00
CA PHE A 118 6.14 9.24 18.01
C PHE A 118 5.11 8.78 16.97
N HIS A 119 3.92 8.41 17.44
CA HIS A 119 2.82 8.03 16.57
C HIS A 119 1.89 9.22 16.30
N HIS A 120 1.94 9.74 15.08
CA HIS A 120 0.96 10.70 14.55
C HIS A 120 -0.25 9.93 14.02
N VAL A 121 -1.31 9.87 14.82
CA VAL A 121 -2.62 9.50 14.31
C VAL A 121 -3.14 10.70 13.53
N SER A 122 -3.20 10.59 12.20
CA SER A 122 -3.79 11.64 11.37
C SER A 122 -5.22 11.95 11.86
N SER A 123 -5.69 13.20 11.76
CA SER A 123 -7.10 13.48 12.07
C SER A 123 -8.00 12.91 10.96
N ILE A 124 -9.24 12.50 11.26
CA ILE A 124 -10.21 11.87 10.31
C ILE A 124 -10.49 12.75 9.06
N ARG A 125 -9.94 13.97 8.94
CA ARG A 125 -10.35 14.96 7.94
C ARG A 125 -9.24 15.83 7.33
N THR A 126 -7.98 15.38 7.30
CA THR A 126 -6.93 16.08 6.52
C THR A 126 -6.26 15.13 5.51
N PRO A 127 -6.89 14.90 4.34
CA PRO A 127 -6.37 14.01 3.29
C PRO A 127 -4.94 14.33 2.89
N GLN A 128 -4.55 15.61 2.97
CA GLN A 128 -3.23 16.07 2.52
C GLN A 128 -2.05 15.45 3.28
N GLN A 129 -2.27 14.93 4.49
CA GLN A 129 -1.19 14.38 5.30
C GLN A 129 -0.83 12.93 4.94
N ASN A 130 -1.75 12.18 4.32
CA ASN A 130 -1.57 10.79 3.90
C ASN A 130 -1.45 10.63 2.37
N GLU A 131 -1.51 11.73 1.61
CA GLU A 131 -1.34 11.75 0.14
C GLU A 131 -0.10 11.02 -0.38
N VAL A 132 0.96 10.87 0.44
CA VAL A 132 2.18 10.14 0.04
C VAL A 132 1.89 8.66 -0.10
N VAL A 133 1.35 8.03 0.94
CA VAL A 133 1.08 6.58 0.94
C VAL A 133 -0.11 6.26 0.04
N GLU A 134 -1.14 7.11 0.01
CA GLU A 134 -2.29 6.94 -0.89
C GLU A 134 -1.88 6.94 -2.38
N ARG A 135 -1.03 7.89 -2.79
CA ARG A 135 -0.48 7.90 -4.16
C ARG A 135 0.37 6.68 -4.43
N ARG A 136 1.11 6.21 -3.42
CA ARG A 136 1.96 5.03 -3.56
C ARG A 136 1.12 3.76 -3.73
N ASN A 137 0.07 3.59 -2.93
CA ASN A 137 -0.86 2.48 -3.03
C ASN A 137 -1.44 2.40 -4.43
N ARG A 138 -1.95 3.52 -4.96
CA ARG A 138 -2.48 3.59 -6.34
C ARG A 138 -1.49 3.09 -7.38
N SER A 139 -0.25 3.58 -7.32
CA SER A 139 0.79 3.17 -8.26
C SER A 139 1.14 1.68 -8.14
N LEU A 140 1.09 1.11 -6.94
CA LEU A 140 1.28 -0.33 -6.72
C LEU A 140 0.12 -1.15 -7.28
N VAL A 141 -1.13 -0.70 -7.05
CA VAL A 141 -2.33 -1.38 -7.56
C VAL A 141 -2.35 -1.39 -9.08
N GLU A 142 -2.14 -0.24 -9.71
CA GLU A 142 -2.13 -0.10 -11.17
C GLU A 142 -1.09 -1.03 -11.79
N ALA A 143 0.14 -1.04 -11.26
CA ALA A 143 1.18 -1.93 -11.75
C ALA A 143 0.86 -3.41 -11.51
N ALA A 144 0.34 -3.79 -10.34
CA ALA A 144 -0.07 -5.17 -10.05
C ALA A 144 -1.20 -5.63 -10.98
N ARG A 145 -2.20 -4.77 -11.23
CA ARG A 145 -3.29 -5.01 -12.18
C ARG A 145 -2.73 -5.26 -13.58
N THR A 146 -1.84 -4.40 -14.06
CA THR A 146 -1.19 -4.57 -15.38
C THR A 146 -0.42 -5.89 -15.45
N MET A 147 0.32 -6.26 -14.40
CA MET A 147 1.05 -7.53 -14.36
C MET A 147 0.12 -8.74 -14.45
N LEU A 148 -0.99 -8.75 -13.69
CA LEU A 148 -1.97 -9.84 -13.69
C LEU A 148 -2.63 -10.00 -15.06
N ILE A 149 -3.04 -8.90 -15.70
CA ILE A 149 -3.66 -8.90 -17.04
C ILE A 149 -2.65 -9.43 -18.08
N PHE A 150 -1.44 -8.86 -18.09
CA PHE A 150 -0.40 -9.18 -19.07
C PHE A 150 0.04 -10.65 -18.99
N SER A 151 0.22 -11.15 -17.77
CA SER A 151 0.65 -12.54 -17.53
C SER A 151 -0.49 -13.56 -17.59
N ARG A 152 -1.75 -13.12 -17.71
CA ARG A 152 -2.94 -13.97 -17.57
C ARG A 152 -2.96 -14.75 -16.26
N ALA A 153 -2.40 -14.15 -15.21
CA ALA A 153 -2.27 -14.78 -13.90
C ALA A 153 -3.61 -14.76 -13.14
N SER A 154 -3.83 -15.79 -12.34
CA SER A 154 -4.99 -15.88 -11.48
C SER A 154 -4.98 -14.81 -10.37
N LEU A 155 -6.17 -14.33 -10.00
CA LEU A 155 -6.34 -13.24 -9.02
C LEU A 155 -5.76 -13.56 -7.63
N PHE A 156 -5.66 -14.82 -7.22
CA PHE A 156 -5.03 -15.21 -5.95
C PHE A 156 -3.53 -14.90 -5.90
N LEU A 157 -2.89 -14.51 -7.02
CA LEU A 157 -1.49 -14.06 -7.08
C LEU A 157 -1.34 -12.56 -6.83
N TRP A 158 -2.40 -11.87 -6.38
CA TRP A 158 -2.38 -10.42 -6.17
C TRP A 158 -1.29 -9.96 -5.19
N ALA A 159 -0.97 -10.75 -4.16
CA ALA A 159 0.04 -10.38 -3.18
C ALA A 159 1.44 -10.41 -3.81
N GLU A 160 1.71 -11.45 -4.61
CA GLU A 160 2.93 -11.61 -5.39
C GLU A 160 3.07 -10.51 -6.44
N ALA A 161 1.96 -10.12 -7.09
CA ALA A 161 1.92 -9.03 -8.05
C ALA A 161 2.25 -7.68 -7.38
N ILE A 162 1.64 -7.37 -6.22
CA ILE A 162 1.96 -6.14 -5.46
C ILE A 162 3.42 -6.14 -4.98
N ALA A 163 3.91 -7.26 -4.46
CA ALA A 163 5.30 -7.38 -4.02
C ALA A 163 6.28 -7.13 -5.18
N THR A 164 5.97 -7.67 -6.35
CA THR A 164 6.76 -7.51 -7.57
C THR A 164 6.70 -6.07 -8.10
N ALA A 165 5.53 -5.44 -8.07
CA ALA A 165 5.35 -4.04 -8.41
C ALA A 165 6.18 -3.14 -7.48
N CYS A 166 6.11 -3.38 -6.16
CA CYS A 166 6.89 -2.63 -5.17
C CYS A 166 8.40 -2.77 -5.40
N PHE A 167 8.87 -4.00 -5.63
CA PHE A 167 10.28 -4.27 -5.89
C PHE A 167 10.79 -3.56 -7.14
N THR A 168 10.05 -3.67 -8.25
CA THR A 168 10.42 -3.04 -9.52
C THR A 168 10.43 -1.53 -9.38
N GLN A 169 9.37 -0.95 -8.81
CA GLN A 169 9.28 0.51 -8.65
C GLN A 169 10.36 1.06 -7.71
N ASN A 170 10.70 0.38 -6.61
CA ASN A 170 11.80 0.81 -5.72
C ASN A 170 13.16 0.86 -6.44
N ARG A 171 13.37 0.02 -7.45
CA ARG A 171 14.60 0.01 -8.27
C ARG A 171 14.56 1.04 -9.41
N SER A 172 13.37 1.37 -9.90
CA SER A 172 13.17 2.39 -10.93
C SER A 172 13.15 3.82 -10.38
N ILE A 173 13.01 4.00 -9.06
CA ILE A 173 13.12 5.32 -8.43
C ILE A 173 14.56 5.84 -8.62
N ILE A 174 14.72 6.77 -9.57
CA ILE A 174 15.96 7.53 -9.80
C ILE A 174 16.09 8.61 -8.71
N HIS A 175 16.14 8.20 -7.45
CA HIS A 175 16.69 9.05 -6.40
C HIS A 175 18.10 8.52 -6.11
N PRO A 176 19.15 9.36 -6.15
CA PRO A 176 20.55 8.92 -5.94
C PRO A 176 20.74 8.08 -4.66
N MET A 177 19.85 8.28 -3.68
CA MET A 177 19.89 7.70 -2.34
C MET A 177 19.09 6.39 -2.19
N ALA A 178 18.27 5.96 -3.17
CA ALA A 178 17.57 4.67 -3.12
C ALA A 178 18.51 3.48 -3.37
N PHE A 179 19.67 3.74 -3.99
CA PHE A 179 20.65 2.72 -4.37
C PHE A 179 21.29 2.02 -3.16
N GLU A 180 21.64 2.77 -2.10
CA GLU A 180 22.22 2.19 -0.87
C GLU A 180 21.22 1.29 -0.12
N GLN A 181 19.93 1.63 -0.18
CA GLN A 181 18.86 0.86 0.46
C GLN A 181 18.57 -0.42 -0.33
N CYS A 182 18.78 -0.41 -1.65
CA CYS A 182 18.75 -1.60 -2.51
C CYS A 182 20.00 -2.48 -2.41
N SER A 183 21.18 -1.92 -2.09
CA SER A 183 22.46 -2.65 -2.04
C SER A 183 22.70 -3.38 -0.71
N SER A 184 21.95 -3.05 0.34
CA SER A 184 21.92 -3.84 1.58
C SER A 184 21.20 -5.18 1.35
N LYS A 185 22.01 -6.23 1.14
CA LYS A 185 21.68 -7.66 0.92
C LYS A 185 20.20 -8.05 1.13
N PRO A 186 19.51 -8.56 0.11
CA PRO A 186 18.09 -8.88 0.14
C PRO A 186 17.82 -10.22 0.84
N ARG A 187 18.09 -10.31 2.14
CA ARG A 187 17.60 -11.45 2.96
C ARG A 187 16.10 -11.33 3.28
N LEU A 188 15.40 -10.40 2.64
CA LEU A 188 13.97 -10.13 2.81
C LEU A 188 13.12 -10.50 1.59
N GLN A 189 13.73 -11.02 0.52
CA GLN A 189 13.01 -11.58 -0.63
C GLN A 189 13.53 -12.95 -1.07
N SER A 190 14.63 -13.47 -0.49
CA SER A 190 15.20 -14.75 -0.91
C SER A 190 14.54 -16.00 -0.30
N MET A 191 13.29 -15.90 0.19
CA MET A 191 12.52 -17.08 0.62
C MET A 191 11.42 -17.49 -0.35
N THR A 192 11.40 -16.99 -1.58
CA THR A 192 10.42 -17.46 -2.58
C THR A 192 11.02 -17.88 -3.92
N SER A 193 12.27 -17.55 -4.25
CA SER A 193 12.87 -18.06 -5.50
C SER A 193 13.23 -19.56 -5.43
N GLY A 194 13.68 -20.06 -4.27
CA GLY A 194 14.08 -21.47 -4.10
C GLY A 194 12.92 -22.46 -3.89
N GLN A 195 11.76 -21.99 -3.45
CA GLN A 195 10.57 -22.84 -3.23
C GLN A 195 9.67 -22.96 -4.47
N ILE A 196 9.90 -22.16 -5.51
CA ILE A 196 9.21 -22.33 -6.80
C ILE A 196 9.83 -23.50 -7.60
N ASN A 197 11.08 -23.90 -7.31
CA ASN A 197 11.79 -24.98 -8.01
C ASN A 197 12.05 -26.24 -7.18
N SER A 198 11.50 -26.37 -5.96
CA SER A 198 11.62 -27.61 -5.20
C SER A 198 10.32 -27.96 -4.50
N GLY A 199 9.54 -28.84 -5.14
CA GLY A 199 8.52 -29.64 -4.45
C GLY A 199 7.05 -29.31 -4.74
N LEU A 200 6.72 -28.62 -5.84
CA LEU A 200 5.39 -28.83 -6.41
C LEU A 200 5.42 -30.16 -7.17
N ASP A 201 5.02 -31.23 -6.50
CA ASP A 201 4.56 -32.44 -7.17
C ASP A 201 3.26 -32.07 -7.91
N LEU A 202 3.43 -31.49 -9.10
CA LEU A 202 2.39 -31.00 -10.03
C LEU A 202 1.62 -32.16 -10.70
N THR A 203 1.43 -33.28 -9.99
CA THR A 203 0.77 -34.46 -10.55
C THR A 203 -0.71 -34.56 -10.17
N TYR A 204 -1.22 -33.73 -9.25
CA TYR A 204 -2.65 -33.69 -8.97
C TYR A 204 -3.29 -32.36 -9.44
N ALA A 205 -3.92 -32.45 -10.61
CA ALA A 205 -4.97 -31.57 -11.11
C ALA A 205 -4.60 -30.17 -11.65
N LEU A 206 -3.61 -30.08 -12.56
CA LEU A 206 -3.51 -28.96 -13.50
C LEU A 206 -4.72 -28.90 -14.47
N SER A 207 -5.51 -29.96 -14.57
CA SER A 207 -6.66 -30.11 -15.46
C SER A 207 -7.94 -29.35 -15.02
N THR A 208 -7.95 -28.65 -13.88
CA THR A 208 -9.15 -27.94 -13.39
C THR A 208 -9.00 -26.42 -13.33
N ILE A 209 -7.78 -25.88 -13.49
CA ILE A 209 -7.56 -24.43 -13.49
C ILE A 209 -7.66 -23.93 -14.92
N THR A 210 -8.88 -23.80 -15.43
CA THR A 210 -9.14 -23.00 -16.63
C THR A 210 -8.73 -21.55 -16.30
N THR A 211 -7.56 -21.12 -16.76
CA THR A 211 -7.10 -19.73 -16.65
C THR A 211 -7.93 -18.86 -17.60
N GLN A 212 -9.16 -18.50 -17.20
CA GLN A 212 -9.82 -17.36 -17.82
C GLN A 212 -9.05 -16.10 -17.41
N GLN A 213 -8.78 -15.23 -18.37
CA GLN A 213 -8.20 -13.93 -18.07
C GLN A 213 -9.15 -13.18 -17.12
N PRO A 214 -8.65 -12.61 -16.02
CA PRO A 214 -9.48 -11.81 -15.15
C PRO A 214 -10.00 -10.60 -15.93
N THR A 215 -11.31 -10.39 -15.84
CA THR A 215 -12.00 -9.23 -16.41
C THR A 215 -11.63 -7.94 -15.67
N GLU A 216 -11.84 -6.78 -16.30
CA GLU A 216 -11.58 -5.50 -15.64
C GLU A 216 -12.40 -5.35 -14.35
N ASP A 217 -13.68 -5.73 -14.39
CA ASP A 217 -14.59 -5.67 -13.24
C ASP A 217 -14.09 -6.55 -12.07
N GLU A 218 -13.61 -7.77 -12.34
CA GLU A 218 -13.07 -8.64 -11.29
C GLU A 218 -11.83 -8.05 -10.61
N LEU A 219 -10.99 -7.34 -11.36
CA LEU A 219 -9.81 -6.65 -10.85
C LEU A 219 -10.18 -5.41 -10.03
N ASP A 220 -11.19 -4.65 -10.47
CA ASP A 220 -11.70 -3.51 -9.73
C ASP A 220 -12.32 -3.96 -8.40
N LEU A 221 -13.09 -5.05 -8.40
CA LEU A 221 -13.62 -5.65 -7.17
C LEU A 221 -12.53 -6.20 -6.26
N LEU A 222 -11.48 -6.80 -6.82
CA LEU A 222 -10.36 -7.31 -6.02
C LEU A 222 -9.64 -6.19 -5.26
N PHE A 223 -9.36 -5.08 -5.95
CA PHE A 223 -8.55 -3.99 -5.42
C PHE A 223 -9.36 -2.83 -4.82
N GLU A 224 -10.69 -2.92 -4.81
CA GLU A 224 -11.60 -1.97 -4.17
C GLU A 224 -11.17 -1.57 -2.76
N ALA A 225 -10.73 -2.55 -1.94
CA ALA A 225 -10.26 -2.31 -0.58
C ALA A 225 -8.95 -1.48 -0.48
N MET A 226 -8.24 -1.25 -1.60
CA MET A 226 -7.12 -0.29 -1.70
C MET A 226 -7.55 1.05 -2.32
N TYR A 227 -8.77 1.13 -2.87
CA TYR A 227 -9.34 2.33 -3.48
C TYR A 227 -10.35 3.04 -2.57
N ASP A 228 -11.06 2.35 -1.67
CA ASP A 228 -12.18 2.93 -0.89
C ASP A 228 -11.77 4.01 0.14
N ASP A 229 -10.51 4.06 0.56
CA ASP A 229 -10.01 5.15 1.40
C ASP A 229 -9.83 6.48 0.60
N TYR A 230 -10.04 6.45 -0.72
CA TYR A 230 -9.80 7.58 -1.61
C TYR A 230 -10.95 8.59 -1.73
N ILE A 231 -12.20 8.16 -1.55
CA ILE A 231 -13.35 9.04 -1.75
C ILE A 231 -14.01 9.31 -0.40
N GLY A 232 -13.68 10.47 0.18
CA GLY A 232 -14.54 11.09 1.17
C GLY A 232 -15.94 11.34 0.56
N GLY A 233 -16.82 10.34 0.69
CA GLY A 233 -18.24 10.38 0.41
C GLY A 233 -18.66 10.65 -1.04
N GLN A 234 -18.72 9.61 -1.89
CA GLN A 234 -19.80 9.39 -2.85
C GLN A 234 -19.83 7.89 -3.23
N PRO A 235 -20.99 7.21 -3.13
CA PRO A 235 -21.13 5.86 -3.63
C PRO A 235 -20.99 5.84 -5.16
N LEU A 236 -20.27 4.85 -5.69
CA LEU A 236 -20.22 4.55 -7.11
C LEU A 236 -21.57 3.93 -7.55
N ALA A 237 -22.61 4.76 -7.59
CA ALA A 237 -23.95 4.38 -8.05
C ALA A 237 -24.32 5.22 -9.27
N ALA A 238 -24.08 4.65 -10.46
CA ALA A 238 -24.91 4.86 -11.63
C ALA A 238 -24.53 3.81 -12.69
N LEU A 239 -25.04 2.60 -12.51
CA LEU A 239 -25.26 1.69 -13.64
C LEU A 239 -26.16 2.47 -14.61
N ARG A 240 -25.67 2.73 -15.82
CA ARG A 240 -26.45 3.38 -16.88
C ARG A 240 -27.54 2.41 -17.33
N THR A 241 -28.78 2.64 -16.90
CA THR A 241 -29.95 2.11 -17.59
C THR A 241 -30.19 2.97 -18.83
N VAL A 242 -29.98 2.38 -20.01
CA VAL A 242 -30.44 2.94 -21.28
C VAL A 242 -31.91 2.54 -21.43
N SER A 243 -32.78 3.51 -21.63
CA SER A 243 -34.08 3.36 -22.28
C SER A 243 -34.14 4.33 -23.45
#